data_AF-A0A7X7C5R5-F1
#
_entry.id   AF-A0A7X7C5R5-F1
#
_cell.length_a   1.000
_cell.length_b   1.000
_cell.length_c   1.000
_cell.angle_alpha   90.00
_cell.angle_beta   90.00
_cell.angle_gamma   90.00
#
_symmetry.space_group_name_H-M   'P 1'
#
loop_
_entity.id
_entity.type
_entity.pdbx_description
1 polymer ?
#
loop_
_entity_poly.entity_id
_entity_poly.type
_entity_poly.pdbx_seq_one_letter_code
_entity_poly.pdbx_strand_id
1 'polypeptide(L)'
;KWFEFGKDENGDDLPSTIITKEYSKEWTPDGEPYYPVNDEKNNELYNEYKDLADKETKVIFGGRLGEYKYYDMDQVVLSALLKYTEIN
;
A
#
# COMPACT_ATOMS: atom_id res chain seq x y z
N LYS A 1 -25.16 -9.95 10.98
CA LYS A 1 -25.62 -8.60 11.36
C LYS A 1 -25.56 -7.76 10.10
N TRP A 2 -26.70 -7.29 9.62
CA TRP A 2 -26.73 -6.33 8.51
C TRP A 2 -26.42 -4.96 9.09
N PHE A 3 -25.56 -4.20 8.40
CA PHE A 3 -25.19 -2.85 8.81
C PHE A 3 -26.40 -1.94 8.64
N GLU A 4 -26.93 -1.37 9.73
CA GLU A 4 -27.98 -0.35 9.67
C GLU A 4 -27.32 1.01 9.46
N PHE A 5 -27.56 1.61 8.29
CA PHE A 5 -26.98 2.89 7.93
C PHE A 5 -27.49 4.01 8.84
N GLY A 6 -26.57 4.82 9.38
CA GLY A 6 -26.91 6.01 10.14
C GLY A 6 -27.30 5.75 11.61
N LYS A 7 -27.02 4.56 12.16
CA LYS A 7 -27.20 4.25 13.57
C LYS A 7 -25.86 4.03 14.30
N ASP A 8 -25.78 4.40 15.57
CA ASP A 8 -24.62 4.11 16.43
C ASP A 8 -24.67 2.69 17.01
N GLU A 9 -23.72 2.34 17.88
CA GLU A 9 -23.66 1.01 18.52
C GLU A 9 -24.85 0.70 19.45
N ASN A 10 -25.58 1.73 19.89
CA ASN A 10 -26.76 1.64 20.75
C ASN A 10 -28.08 1.65 19.95
N GLY A 11 -28.03 1.93 18.64
CA GLY A 11 -29.20 2.00 17.76
C GLY A 11 -29.80 3.42 17.62
N ASP A 12 -29.10 4.44 18.12
CA ASP A 12 -29.52 5.84 18.03
C ASP A 12 -29.12 6.46 16.70
N ASP A 13 -29.93 7.41 16.19
CA ASP A 13 -29.64 8.08 14.91
C ASP A 13 -28.36 8.93 15.01
N LEU A 14 -27.43 8.68 14.10
CA LEU A 14 -26.27 9.53 13.90
C LEU A 14 -26.71 10.85 13.24
N PRO A 15 -26.24 12.01 13.74
CA PRO A 15 -26.69 13.31 13.24
C PRO A 15 -26.22 13.61 11.82
N SER A 16 -25.17 12.93 11.34
CA SER A 16 -24.64 13.06 9.99
C SER A 16 -23.80 11.84 9.59
N THR A 17 -23.54 11.71 8.29
CA THR A 17 -22.63 10.70 7.72
C THR A 17 -21.73 11.33 6.68
N ILE A 18 -20.55 10.74 6.47
CA ILE A 18 -19.60 11.13 5.43
C ILE A 18 -19.70 10.11 4.29
N ILE A 19 -19.72 10.61 3.05
CA ILE A 19 -19.66 9.79 1.84
C ILE A 19 -18.44 10.23 1.04
N THR A 20 -17.58 9.28 0.70
CA THR A 20 -16.42 9.50 -0.18
C THR A 20 -16.71 8.96 -1.57
N LYS A 21 -16.28 9.67 -2.60
CA LYS A 21 -16.27 9.19 -3.98
C LYS A 21 -14.82 9.12 -4.44
N GLU A 22 -14.43 7.95 -4.93
CA GLU A 22 -13.09 7.72 -5.44
C GLU A 22 -13.11 7.75 -6.96
N TYR A 23 -12.08 8.37 -7.54
CA TYR A 23 -11.92 8.52 -8.97
C TYR A 23 -10.52 8.05 -9.34
N SER A 24 -10.42 7.12 -10.29
CA SER A 24 -9.14 6.71 -10.83
C SER A 24 -8.47 7.89 -11.55
N LYS A 25 -7.17 8.06 -11.33
CA LYS A 25 -6.36 9.10 -11.95
C LYS A 25 -5.02 8.51 -12.34
N GLU A 26 -4.51 8.90 -13.51
CA GLU A 26 -3.12 8.62 -13.86
C GLU A 26 -2.18 9.31 -12.87
N TRP A 27 -1.11 8.60 -12.48
CA TRP A 27 -0.14 9.15 -11.55
C TRP A 27 0.65 10.29 -12.19
N THR A 28 0.95 11.32 -11.39
CA THR A 28 1.79 12.46 -11.74
C THR A 28 2.82 12.67 -10.63
N PRO A 29 4.00 13.27 -10.89
CA PRO A 29 4.99 13.54 -9.85
C PRO A 29 4.48 14.33 -8.64
N ASP A 30 3.48 15.20 -8.83
CA ASP A 30 2.84 15.97 -7.74
C ASP A 30 1.72 15.18 -7.01
N GLY A 31 1.50 13.91 -7.37
CA GLY A 31 0.43 13.07 -6.84
C GLY A 31 0.95 11.90 -6.00
N GLU A 32 0.11 11.42 -5.07
CA GLU A 32 0.46 10.26 -4.25
C GLU A 32 0.44 8.95 -5.07
N PRO A 33 1.50 8.12 -4.98
CA PRO A 33 1.53 6.82 -5.64
C PRO A 33 0.73 5.78 -4.85
N TYR A 34 -0.48 5.47 -5.34
CA TYR A 34 -1.35 4.47 -4.70
C TYR A 34 -1.10 3.04 -5.21
N TYR A 35 -0.95 2.86 -6.52
CA TYR A 35 -0.91 1.53 -7.14
C TYR A 35 0.26 1.40 -8.12
N PRO A 36 1.06 0.32 -8.04
CA PRO A 36 2.05 0.02 -9.08
C PRO A 36 1.34 -0.40 -10.38
N VAL A 37 1.99 -0.14 -11.51
CA VAL A 37 1.51 -0.56 -12.83
C VAL A 37 2.43 -1.68 -13.28
N ASN A 38 1.99 -2.92 -13.05
CA ASN A 38 2.80 -4.12 -13.28
C ASN A 38 2.81 -4.53 -14.77
N ASP A 39 3.48 -3.72 -15.59
CA ASP A 39 3.77 -4.03 -17.00
C ASP A 39 5.27 -4.37 -17.19
N GLU A 40 5.62 -4.88 -18.37
CA GLU A 40 6.98 -5.32 -18.69
C GLU A 40 8.01 -4.18 -18.50
N LYS A 41 7.70 -3.00 -19.04
CA LYS A 41 8.57 -1.81 -18.95
C LYS A 41 8.82 -1.38 -17.50
N ASN A 42 7.79 -1.33 -16.66
CA ASN A 42 7.92 -0.90 -15.27
C ASN A 42 8.60 -1.96 -14.42
N ASN A 43 8.38 -3.25 -14.72
CA ASN A 43 9.05 -4.34 -14.05
C ASN A 43 10.55 -4.38 -14.37
N GLU A 44 10.94 -4.13 -15.63
CA GLU A 44 12.34 -3.95 -16.04
C GLU A 44 13.00 -2.80 -15.28
N LEU A 45 12.35 -1.62 -15.26
CA LEU A 45 12.85 -0.47 -14.52
C LEU A 45 12.97 -0.74 -13.02
N TYR A 46 11.99 -1.43 -12.43
CA TYR A 46 12.04 -1.83 -11.03
C TYR A 46 13.23 -2.76 -10.75
N ASN A 47 13.51 -3.72 -11.65
CA ASN A 47 14.66 -4.61 -11.49
C ASN A 47 16.00 -3.84 -11.47
N GLU A 48 16.15 -2.80 -12.31
CA GLU A 48 17.34 -1.93 -12.26
C GLU A 48 17.47 -1.22 -10.90
N TYR A 49 16.38 -0.69 -10.35
CA TYR A 49 16.39 -0.08 -9.01
C TYR A 49 16.62 -1.10 -7.91
N LYS A 50 16.11 -2.32 -8.07
CA LYS A 50 16.34 -3.42 -7.13
C LYS A 50 17.82 -3.80 -7.09
N ASP A 51 18.48 -3.88 -8.24
CA ASP A 51 19.93 -4.14 -8.31
C ASP A 51 20.77 -3.04 -7.62
N LEU A 52 20.28 -1.80 -7.58
CA LEU A 52 20.89 -0.72 -6.81
C LEU A 52 20.58 -0.86 -5.31
N ALA A 53 19.33 -1.14 -4.95
CA ALA A 53 18.89 -1.35 -3.58
C ALA A 53 19.65 -2.50 -2.90
N ASP A 54 19.88 -3.61 -3.62
CA ASP A 54 20.59 -4.79 -3.12
C ASP A 54 22.08 -4.50 -2.80
N LYS A 55 22.64 -3.38 -3.30
CA LYS A 55 24.02 -2.93 -2.98
C LYS A 55 24.08 -2.08 -1.71
N GLU A 56 22.95 -1.62 -1.19
CA GLU A 56 22.89 -0.76 0.00
C GLU A 56 22.98 -1.60 1.28
N THR A 57 24.14 -1.56 1.94
CA THR A 57 24.42 -2.41 3.12
C THR A 57 23.79 -1.93 4.42
N LYS A 58 23.23 -0.71 4.45
CA LYS A 58 22.69 -0.07 5.65
C LYS A 58 21.24 0.37 5.49
N VAL A 59 20.60 0.01 4.38
CA VAL A 59 19.23 0.40 4.06
C VAL A 59 18.45 -0.87 3.74
N ILE A 60 17.27 -1.01 4.34
CA ILE A 60 16.36 -2.13 4.08
C ILE A 60 15.15 -1.57 3.35
N PHE A 61 14.99 -1.95 2.10
CA PHE A 61 13.82 -1.57 1.30
C PHE A 61 12.67 -2.55 1.55
N GLY A 62 11.48 -2.02 1.79
CA GLY A 62 10.31 -2.83 2.16
C GLY A 62 8.98 -2.13 1.90
N GLY A 63 7.93 -2.95 1.83
CA GLY A 63 6.56 -2.49 1.69
C GLY A 63 6.19 -2.10 0.26
N ARG A 64 4.94 -1.64 0.10
CA ARG A 64 4.30 -1.41 -1.21
C ARG A 64 5.16 -0.57 -2.17
N LEU A 65 5.69 0.54 -1.66
CA LEU A 65 6.48 1.49 -2.45
C LEU A 65 7.95 1.08 -2.58
N GLY A 66 8.56 0.59 -1.50
CA GLY A 66 9.96 0.18 -1.50
C GLY A 66 10.24 -1.08 -2.32
N GLU A 67 9.22 -1.92 -2.55
CA GLU A 67 9.33 -3.18 -3.29
C GLU A 67 8.53 -3.18 -4.60
N TYR A 68 7.93 -2.04 -4.97
CA TYR A 68 7.08 -1.88 -6.15
C TYR A 68 6.05 -3.02 -6.33
N LYS A 69 5.33 -3.32 -5.25
CA LYS A 69 4.37 -4.44 -5.19
C LYS A 69 3.01 -3.98 -4.77
N TYR A 70 1.98 -4.62 -5.31
CA TYR A 70 0.62 -4.47 -4.79
C TYR A 70 0.49 -5.36 -3.56
N TYR A 71 0.39 -4.75 -2.39
CA TYR A 71 0.21 -5.43 -1.11
C TYR A 71 -1.11 -5.05 -0.45
N ASP A 72 -1.83 -6.05 0.02
CA ASP A 72 -2.84 -5.88 1.07
C ASP A 72 -2.16 -5.66 2.44
N MET A 73 -2.93 -5.19 3.43
CA MET A 73 -2.41 -4.80 4.74
C MET A 73 -1.73 -5.96 5.49
N ASP A 74 -2.29 -7.15 5.44
CA ASP A 74 -1.74 -8.35 6.07
C ASP A 74 -0.42 -8.79 5.41
N GLN A 75 -0.34 -8.69 4.08
CA GLN A 75 0.85 -9.05 3.32
C GLN A 75 2.03 -8.14 3.64
N VAL A 76 1.82 -6.83 3.77
CA VAL A 76 2.89 -5.89 4.13
C VAL A 76 3.34 -6.06 5.57
N VAL A 77 2.42 -6.37 6.50
CA VAL A 77 2.78 -6.69 7.89
C VAL A 77 3.63 -7.96 7.94
N LEU A 78 3.22 -9.02 7.22
CA LEU A 78 4.00 -10.26 7.14
C LEU A 78 5.39 -10.02 6.53
N SER A 79 5.48 -9.25 5.43
CA SER A 79 6.76 -8.89 4.80
C SER A 79 7.70 -8.21 5.78
N ALA A 80 7.19 -7.28 6.59
CA ALA A 80 7.99 -6.60 7.61
C ALA A 80 8.50 -7.55 8.70
N LEU A 81 7.66 -8.47 9.18
CA LEU A 81 8.05 -9.47 10.19
C LEU A 81 9.11 -10.44 9.68
N LEU A 82 9.00 -10.88 8.42
CA LEU A 82 9.98 -11.75 7.78
C LEU A 82 11.33 -11.04 7.61
N LYS A 83 11.33 -9.81 7.10
CA LYS A 83 12.57 -9.00 6.98
C LYS A 83 13.24 -8.77 8.32
N TYR A 84 12.48 -8.51 9.38
CA TYR A 84 13.04 -8.40 10.72
C TYR A 84 13.75 -9.69 11.16
N THR A 85 13.14 -10.84 10.87
CA THR A 85 13.70 -12.17 11.22
C THR A 85 14.93 -12.53 10.38
N GLU A 86 15.04 -12.06 9.15
CA GLU A 86 16.21 -12.33 8.28
C GLU A 86 17.47 -11.55 8.72
N ILE A 87 17.30 -10.45 9.45
CA ILE A 87 18.37 -9.50 9.77
C ILE A 87 18.85 -9.64 11.23
N ASN A 88 18.06 -10.28 12.10
CA ASN A 88 18.41 -10.54 13.51
C ASN A 88 18.72 -12.02 13.72
#